data_AF-A0A2N7XI74-F1
#
_entry.id   AF-A0A2N7XI74-F1
#
_cell.length_a   1.000
_cell.length_b   1.000
_cell.length_c   1.000
_cell.angle_alpha   90.00
_cell.angle_beta   90.00
_cell.angle_gamma   90.00
#
_symmetry.space_group_name_H-M   'P 1'
#
loop_
_entity.id
_entity.type
_entity.pdbx_description
1 polymer ?
#
loop_
_entity_poly.entity_id
_entity_poly.type
_entity_poly.pdbx_seq_one_letter_code
_entity_poly.pdbx_strand_id
1 'polypeptide(L)'
;MAVAFHKKKILKEGSAFIYSWFYTQVRNRGPWDYKKLSSDYEAFGNFNYGAAGIAAGFSESVLLRAAGLAQTQAKTTKVEFGSWWSEAPFGDDPADQEWIKKGVRYARFRNY
;
A
#
# COMPACT_ATOMS: atom_id res chain seq x y z
N MET A 1 -26.62 -8.62 35.27
CA MET A 1 -25.28 -8.77 34.65
C MET A 1 -25.22 -7.90 33.41
N ALA A 2 -24.38 -6.86 33.39
CA ALA A 2 -24.18 -6.03 32.21
C ALA A 2 -23.21 -6.75 31.27
N VAL A 3 -23.70 -7.25 30.15
CA VAL A 3 -22.84 -7.81 29.09
C VAL A 3 -22.18 -6.62 28.40
N ALA A 4 -20.89 -6.41 28.71
CA ALA A 4 -20.10 -5.38 28.06
C ALA A 4 -19.96 -5.73 26.56
N PHE A 5 -20.74 -5.06 25.71
CA PHE A 5 -20.47 -5.00 24.28
C PHE A 5 -19.12 -4.30 24.10
N HIS A 6 -18.04 -5.08 24.01
CA HIS A 6 -16.80 -4.63 23.41
C HIS A 6 -17.17 -4.20 21.98
N LYS A 7 -17.41 -2.90 21.78
CA LYS A 7 -17.37 -2.31 20.44
C LYS A 7 -15.97 -2.63 19.93
N LYS A 8 -15.85 -3.70 19.12
CA LYS A 8 -14.71 -3.83 18.20
C LYS A 8 -14.56 -2.44 17.60
N LYS A 9 -13.41 -1.80 17.76
CA LYS A 9 -13.12 -0.58 17.01
C LYS A 9 -13.13 -1.02 15.55
N ILE A 10 -14.31 -0.97 14.94
CA ILE A 10 -14.51 -1.28 13.53
C ILE A 10 -13.70 -0.22 12.84
N LEU A 11 -12.59 -0.64 12.24
CA LEU A 11 -11.81 0.18 11.34
C LEU A 11 -12.74 0.50 10.18
N LYS A 12 -13.37 1.68 10.22
CA LYS A 12 -14.23 2.11 9.13
C LYS A 12 -13.31 2.44 7.95
N GLU A 13 -13.57 1.80 6.82
CA GLU A 13 -12.92 2.11 5.55
C GLU A 13 -12.97 3.63 5.30
N GLY A 14 -11.87 4.18 4.80
CA GLY A 14 -11.77 5.61 4.51
C GLY A 14 -11.64 6.53 5.73
N SER A 15 -11.55 6.00 6.95
CA SER A 15 -11.31 6.81 8.15
C SER A 15 -9.85 7.28 8.27
N ALA A 16 -9.64 8.47 8.83
CA ALA A 16 -8.29 8.97 9.12
C ALA A 16 -7.49 7.99 10.02
N PHE A 17 -8.17 7.25 10.90
CA PHE A 17 -7.55 6.25 11.74
C PHE A 17 -7.05 5.04 10.94
N ILE A 18 -7.84 4.50 10.00
CA ILE A 18 -7.38 3.37 9.18
C ILE A 18 -6.23 3.77 8.26
N TYR A 19 -6.25 4.99 7.72
CA TYR A 19 -5.16 5.52 6.91
C TYR A 19 -3.87 5.73 7.71
N SER A 20 -3.97 6.30 8.92
CA SER A 20 -2.82 6.44 9.82
C SER A 20 -2.26 5.08 10.20
N TRP A 21 -3.12 4.13 10.58
CA TRP A 21 -2.70 2.76 10.90
C TRP A 21 -2.04 2.09 9.69
N PHE A 22 -2.64 2.15 8.50
CA PHE A 22 -2.09 1.58 7.27
C PHE A 22 -0.70 2.12 6.99
N TYR A 23 -0.50 3.44 7.11
CA TYR A 23 0.82 4.06 6.96
C TYR A 23 1.85 3.49 7.94
N THR A 24 1.47 3.26 9.22
CA THR A 24 2.38 2.63 10.20
C THR A 24 2.79 1.20 9.83
N GLN A 25 1.96 0.48 9.07
CA GLN A 25 2.26 -0.88 8.61
C GLN A 25 3.24 -0.89 7.45
N VAL A 26 3.01 -0.03 6.45
CA VAL A 26 3.69 -0.07 5.13
C VAL A 26 4.96 0.77 5.05
N ARG A 27 5.19 1.68 5.99
CA ARG A 27 6.39 2.54 5.99
C ARG A 27 7.68 1.72 6.10
N ASN A 28 8.80 2.32 5.69
CA ASN A 28 10.13 1.73 5.89
C ASN A 28 10.34 1.37 7.37
N ARG A 29 10.82 0.14 7.62
CA ARG A 29 10.93 -0.51 8.94
C ARG A 29 9.61 -0.79 9.65
N GLY A 30 8.48 -0.65 8.97
CA GLY A 30 7.17 -1.05 9.46
C GLY A 30 7.01 -2.58 9.49
N PRO A 31 5.94 -3.08 10.13
CA PRO A 31 5.62 -4.51 10.16
C PRO A 31 5.54 -5.18 8.79
N TRP A 32 5.18 -4.45 7.72
CA TRP A 32 5.05 -4.98 6.36
C TRP A 32 6.24 -4.63 5.46
N ASP A 33 7.36 -4.25 6.05
CA ASP A 33 8.64 -4.13 5.34
C ASP A 33 9.26 -5.53 5.11
N TYR A 34 8.64 -6.29 4.20
CA TYR A 34 9.02 -7.68 3.93
C TYR A 34 10.42 -7.82 3.29
N LYS A 35 10.95 -6.73 2.71
CA LYS A 35 12.31 -6.66 2.15
C LYS A 35 13.39 -6.93 3.21
N LYS A 36 13.07 -6.79 4.50
CA LYS A 36 13.97 -7.17 5.60
C LYS A 36 14.16 -8.68 5.75
N LEU A 37 13.18 -9.49 5.34
CA LEU A 37 13.30 -10.94 5.39
C LEU A 37 14.09 -11.48 4.19
N SER A 38 13.75 -11.02 2.99
CA SER A 38 14.51 -11.26 1.75
C SER A 38 14.09 -10.25 0.69
N SER A 39 15.00 -9.90 -0.22
CA SER A 39 14.69 -9.15 -1.44
C SER A 39 13.62 -9.83 -2.29
N ASP A 40 13.50 -11.16 -2.20
CA ASP A 40 12.52 -11.95 -2.97
C ASP A 40 11.06 -11.61 -2.59
N TYR A 41 10.83 -11.02 -1.42
CA TYR A 41 9.49 -10.63 -0.96
C TYR A 41 9.04 -9.24 -1.42
N GLU A 42 9.82 -8.57 -2.27
CA GLU A 42 9.45 -7.28 -2.86
C GLU A 42 8.10 -7.36 -3.60
N ALA A 43 7.96 -8.35 -4.49
CA ALA A 43 6.72 -8.58 -5.23
C ALA A 43 5.53 -8.86 -4.30
N PHE A 44 5.75 -9.63 -3.23
CA PHE A 44 4.72 -9.92 -2.24
C PHE A 44 4.32 -8.67 -1.46
N GLY A 45 5.28 -7.83 -1.07
CA GLY A 45 5.01 -6.57 -0.39
C GLY A 45 4.17 -5.61 -1.23
N ASN A 46 4.52 -5.47 -2.51
CA ASN A 46 3.78 -4.65 -3.48
C ASN A 46 2.36 -5.19 -3.71
N PHE A 47 2.20 -6.51 -3.82
CA PHE A 47 0.88 -7.13 -3.89
C PHE A 47 0.05 -6.88 -2.63
N ASN A 48 0.61 -7.11 -1.44
CA ASN A 48 -0.09 -6.90 -0.17
C ASN A 48 -0.46 -5.43 0.02
N TYR A 49 0.42 -4.50 -0.34
CA TYR A 49 0.17 -3.06 -0.32
C TYR A 49 -1.06 -2.68 -1.17
N GLY A 50 -1.12 -3.19 -2.42
CA GLY A 50 -2.26 -2.95 -3.30
C GLY A 50 -3.56 -3.54 -2.76
N ALA A 51 -3.52 -4.79 -2.28
CA ALA A 51 -4.72 -5.47 -1.79
C ALA A 51 -5.26 -4.86 -0.49
N ALA A 52 -4.39 -4.68 0.51
CA ALA A 52 -4.74 -4.10 1.79
C ALA A 52 -5.09 -2.60 1.69
N GLY A 53 -4.51 -1.89 0.72
CA GLY A 53 -4.82 -0.50 0.44
C GLY A 53 -6.26 -0.30 -0.01
N ILE A 54 -6.74 -1.14 -0.94
CA ILE A 54 -8.15 -1.14 -1.36
C ILE A 54 -9.06 -1.48 -0.19
N ALA A 55 -8.74 -2.53 0.58
CA ALA A 55 -9.50 -2.93 1.76
C ALA A 55 -9.52 -1.86 2.88
N ALA A 56 -8.53 -0.96 2.91
CA ALA A 56 -8.50 0.18 3.82
C ALA A 56 -9.35 1.37 3.32
N GLY A 57 -9.84 1.31 2.07
CA GLY A 57 -10.65 2.33 1.42
C GLY A 57 -9.85 3.32 0.55
N PHE A 58 -8.56 3.05 0.27
CA PHE A 58 -7.81 3.88 -0.67
C PHE A 58 -8.22 3.61 -2.12
N SER A 59 -8.15 4.63 -2.97
CA SER A 59 -8.26 4.45 -4.41
C SER A 59 -6.94 3.94 -5.00
N GLU A 60 -7.04 3.17 -6.09
CA GLU A 60 -5.88 2.65 -6.83
C GLU A 60 -4.89 3.75 -7.21
N SER A 61 -5.38 4.91 -7.65
CA SER A 61 -4.54 6.05 -8.02
C SER A 61 -3.75 6.62 -6.84
N VAL A 62 -4.33 6.64 -5.63
CA VAL A 62 -3.64 7.08 -4.41
C VAL A 62 -2.54 6.09 -4.04
N LEU A 63 -2.82 4.78 -4.13
CA LEU A 63 -1.83 3.74 -3.84
C LEU A 63 -0.64 3.80 -4.80
N LEU A 64 -0.89 3.90 -6.11
CA LEU A 64 0.17 3.97 -7.12
C LEU A 64 1.04 5.23 -6.94
N ARG A 65 0.43 6.39 -6.64
CA ARG A 65 1.18 7.64 -6.40
C ARG A 65 1.99 7.57 -5.11
N ALA A 66 1.44 6.98 -4.05
CA ALA A 66 2.15 6.82 -2.77
C ALA A 66 3.32 5.83 -2.87
N ALA A 67 3.21 4.78 -3.68
CA ALA A 67 4.33 3.88 -3.99
C ALA A 67 5.47 4.62 -4.71
N GLY A 68 5.16 5.40 -5.76
CA GLY A 68 6.15 6.24 -6.45
C GLY A 68 6.82 7.29 -5.54
N LEU A 69 6.06 7.90 -4.63
CA LEU A 69 6.62 8.79 -3.60
C LEU A 69 7.57 8.05 -2.65
N ALA A 70 7.21 6.84 -2.22
CA ALA A 70 8.05 6.04 -1.33
C ALA A 70 9.36 5.63 -2.01
N GLN A 71 9.32 5.26 -3.30
CA GLN A 71 10.51 4.93 -4.08
C GLN A 71 11.41 6.17 -4.30
N THR A 72 10.79 7.34 -4.53
CA THR A 72 11.49 8.64 -4.60
C THR A 72 12.20 8.98 -3.28
N GLN A 73 11.54 8.79 -2.14
CA GLN A 73 12.12 9.02 -0.81
C GLN A 73 13.24 8.03 -0.46
N ALA A 74 13.14 6.78 -0.94
CA ALA A 74 14.17 5.76 -0.78
C ALA A 74 15.42 6.02 -1.63
N LYS A 75 15.42 7.05 -2.49
CA LYS A 75 16.50 7.39 -3.44
C LYS A 75 16.87 6.23 -4.38
N THR A 76 15.97 5.27 -4.57
CA THR A 76 16.12 4.16 -5.52
C THR A 76 15.52 4.47 -6.89
N THR A 77 14.90 5.64 -7.03
CA THR A 77 14.43 6.20 -8.31
C THR A 77 15.58 6.33 -9.31
N LYS A 78 15.51 5.58 -10.41
CA LYS A 78 16.25 5.93 -11.63
C LYS A 78 15.55 7.11 -12.29
N VAL A 79 16.32 8.04 -12.88
CA VAL A 79 15.82 9.26 -13.54
C VAL A 79 14.77 8.94 -14.63
N GLU A 80 14.80 7.72 -15.16
CA GLU A 80 13.92 7.18 -16.20
C GLU A 80 12.47 6.91 -15.73
N PHE A 81 12.21 6.80 -14.42
CA PHE A 81 10.87 6.46 -13.90
C PHE A 81 9.95 7.69 -13.71
N GLY A 82 10.46 8.90 -13.91
CA GLY A 82 9.69 10.13 -13.77
C GLY A 82 9.54 10.60 -12.30
N SER A 83 8.53 11.42 -12.03
CA SER A 83 8.28 12.00 -10.70
C SER A 83 6.90 11.62 -10.18
N TRP A 84 6.71 11.56 -8.86
CA TRP A 84 5.42 11.18 -8.23
C TRP A 84 4.23 12.12 -8.56
N TRP A 85 4.52 13.32 -9.09
CA TRP A 85 3.54 14.28 -9.61
C TRP A 85 3.33 14.22 -11.13
N SER A 86 4.05 13.36 -11.86
CA SER A 86 4.00 13.21 -13.33
C SER A 86 2.99 12.14 -13.77
N GLU A 87 2.98 11.76 -15.05
CA GLU A 87 2.26 10.59 -15.54
C GLU A 87 2.91 9.26 -15.07
N ALA A 88 2.20 8.14 -15.25
CA ALA A 88 2.72 6.81 -14.92
C ALA A 88 4.08 6.57 -15.61
N PRO A 89 5.10 6.02 -14.91
CA PRO A 89 4.99 5.23 -13.69
C PRO A 89 5.18 6.01 -12.38
N PHE A 90 4.93 7.32 -12.34
CA PHE A 90 4.97 8.14 -11.10
C PHE A 90 6.29 8.03 -10.31
N GLY A 91 7.41 7.70 -10.97
CA GLY A 91 8.69 7.47 -10.30
C GLY A 91 8.85 6.08 -9.67
N ASP A 92 7.97 5.11 -9.95
CA ASP A 92 8.04 3.73 -9.45
C ASP A 92 8.59 2.74 -10.51
N ASP A 93 9.11 1.58 -10.09
CA ASP A 93 9.52 0.52 -11.04
C ASP A 93 8.26 -0.06 -11.73
N PRO A 94 8.22 -0.18 -13.07
CA PRO A 94 7.09 -0.77 -13.78
C PRO A 94 6.69 -2.17 -13.28
N ALA A 95 7.65 -2.97 -12.80
CA ALA A 95 7.38 -4.28 -12.22
C ALA A 95 6.64 -4.17 -10.87
N ASP A 96 7.03 -3.22 -10.04
CA ASP A 96 6.40 -2.95 -8.74
C ASP A 96 4.96 -2.47 -8.91
N GLN A 97 4.73 -1.56 -9.87
CA GLN A 97 3.39 -1.12 -10.24
C GLN A 97 2.48 -2.27 -10.69
N GLU A 98 3.00 -3.21 -11.48
CA GLU A 98 2.22 -4.38 -11.91
C GLU A 98 1.80 -5.25 -10.73
N TRP A 99 2.68 -5.45 -9.74
CA TRP A 99 2.33 -6.19 -8.52
C TRP A 99 1.29 -5.47 -7.67
N ILE A 100 1.38 -4.15 -7.52
CA ILE A 100 0.36 -3.34 -6.83
C ILE A 100 -0.99 -3.48 -7.55
N LYS A 101 -1.02 -3.35 -8.88
CA LYS A 101 -2.24 -3.52 -9.69
C LYS A 101 -2.82 -4.94 -9.56
N LYS A 102 -1.99 -5.97 -9.46
CA LYS A 102 -2.45 -7.35 -9.19
C LYS A 102 -3.10 -7.45 -7.81
N GLY A 103 -2.52 -6.82 -6.78
CA GLY A 103 -3.12 -6.73 -5.44
C GLY A 103 -4.47 -6.01 -5.44
N VAL A 104 -4.55 -4.87 -6.13
CA VAL A 104 -5.80 -4.12 -6.31
C VAL A 104 -6.88 -4.95 -7.00
N ARG A 105 -6.52 -5.62 -8.11
CA ARG A 105 -7.43 -6.52 -8.84
C ARG A 105 -7.94 -7.64 -7.94
N TYR A 106 -7.04 -8.26 -7.17
CA TYR A 106 -7.43 -9.28 -6.19
C TYR A 106 -8.40 -8.73 -5.15
N ALA A 107 -8.15 -7.54 -4.61
CA ALA A 107 -9.03 -6.97 -3.60
C ALA A 107 -10.44 -6.67 -4.14
N ARG A 108 -10.51 -6.05 -5.32
CA ARG A 108 -11.79 -5.80 -6.02
C ARG A 108 -12.53 -7.10 -6.33
N PHE A 109 -11.83 -8.13 -6.83
CA PHE A 109 -12.44 -9.43 -7.11
C PHE A 109 -13.06 -10.07 -5.86
N ARG A 110 -12.45 -9.83 -4.69
CA ARG A 110 -12.91 -10.36 -3.40
C ARG A 110 -13.96 -9.48 -2.71
N ASN A 111 -14.38 -8.36 -3.33
CA ASN A 111 -15.29 -7.36 -2.76
C ASN A 111 -14.83 -6.86 -1.37
N TYR A 112 -13.53 -6.63 -1.23
CA TYR A 112 -13.00 -5.82 -0.13
C TYR A 112 -13.16 -4.31 -0.41
#